data_AF-A0A1Q5TN15-F1
#
_entry.id   AF-A0A1Q5TN15-F1
#
_cell.length_a   1.000
_cell.length_b   1.000
_cell.length_c   1.000
_cell.angle_alpha   90.00
_cell.angle_beta   90.00
_cell.angle_gamma   90.00
#
_symmetry.space_group_name_H-M   'P 1'
#
loop_
_entity.id
_entity.type
_entity.pdbx_description
1 polymer ?
#
loop_
_entity_poly.entity_id
_entity_poly.type
_entity_poly.pdbx_seq_one_letter_code
_entity_poly.pdbx_strand_id
1 'polypeptide(L)'
;MNKLLTVTDRFSVIDNIRKHTPQNARNYVLSSVKASLESKEVKERIALGELFGFYGHGRREEYYKRTGELRLPETSIIMVEGKPVALDNVPSNRTVAVSIDDSGIVSHSQEILDTDTGRIVQGMERSRAGGWSWVTGGSDSPWKSVVRSFYGFDYVTTPNYISLDREIMMSESVSDRQSHIVQAFINSGFTESAAINLSEHFEKMRERDIMIESVNRAQTAEGELLVLSGHLLELNQKIKAQHAMLEAVQRKETLRQHYLQSAINKLPMFLSEEQKQAMLSMETEGDLQVVEAIFESVGQVDFDRLPLGQRTGYQSAPHERSASSLSQAPIFSLKTAKPPKFS
;
A
#
# COMPACT_ATOMS: atom_id res chain seq x y z
N MET A 1 37.34 30.64 18.21
CA MET A 1 36.35 29.97 17.33
C MET A 1 34.99 30.52 17.69
N ASN A 2 34.31 31.20 16.77
CA ASN A 2 32.91 31.55 16.99
C ASN A 2 32.10 30.25 17.00
N LYS A 3 31.27 30.07 18.02
CA LYS A 3 30.36 28.92 18.10
C LYS A 3 29.31 29.07 17.00
N LEU A 4 29.18 28.06 16.15
CA LEU A 4 28.15 28.04 15.12
C LEU A 4 26.75 28.01 15.76
N LEU A 5 25.76 28.55 15.05
CA LEU A 5 24.38 28.59 15.53
C LEU A 5 23.77 27.18 15.46
N THR A 6 23.31 26.66 16.60
CA THR A 6 22.55 25.40 16.65
C THR A 6 21.07 25.70 16.80
N VAL A 7 20.27 25.12 15.91
CA VAL A 7 18.80 25.22 15.90
C VAL A 7 18.24 23.83 16.19
N THR A 8 17.29 23.75 17.13
CA THR A 8 16.59 22.50 17.47
C THR A 8 15.12 22.67 17.14
N ASP A 9 14.54 21.65 16.50
CA ASP A 9 13.14 21.65 16.08
C ASP A 9 12.55 20.24 16.16
N ARG A 10 11.23 20.16 16.18
CA ARG A 10 10.45 18.93 16.31
C ARG A 10 9.27 18.91 15.37
N PHE A 11 8.95 17.75 14.81
CA PHE A 11 7.78 17.55 13.98
C PHE A 11 7.18 16.15 14.12
N SER A 12 5.90 16.00 13.81
CA SER A 12 5.22 14.69 13.78
C SER A 12 5.30 14.06 12.40
N VAL A 13 5.58 12.76 12.34
CA VAL A 13 5.49 11.95 11.10
C VAL A 13 4.15 11.23 10.96
N ILE A 14 3.29 11.32 11.99
CA ILE A 14 1.97 10.68 12.03
C ILE A 14 0.88 11.74 11.83
N ASP A 15 0.99 12.85 12.55
CA ASP A 15 -0.06 13.86 12.60
C ASP A 15 0.18 14.96 11.55
N ASN A 16 -0.81 15.13 10.68
CA ASN A 16 -0.87 16.26 9.77
C ASN A 16 -1.56 17.45 10.45
N ILE A 17 -0.81 18.52 10.65
CA ILE A 17 -1.28 19.75 11.30
C ILE A 17 -2.02 20.61 10.26
N ARG A 18 -1.60 20.57 8.99
CA ARG A 18 -2.27 21.31 7.92
C ARG A 18 -3.54 20.60 7.49
N LYS A 19 -4.67 21.32 7.54
CA LYS A 19 -5.99 20.83 7.09
C LYS A 19 -6.37 21.30 5.68
N HIS A 20 -5.89 22.47 5.29
CA HIS A 20 -6.32 23.16 4.06
C HIS A 20 -5.16 23.44 3.10
N THR A 21 -3.93 23.26 3.55
CA THR A 21 -2.73 23.47 2.74
C THR A 21 -1.94 22.18 2.62
N PRO A 22 -1.19 22.02 1.51
CA PRO A 22 -0.29 20.90 1.30
C PRO A 22 0.61 20.54 2.50
N GLN A 23 0.64 19.26 2.91
CA GLN A 23 1.63 18.65 3.82
C GLN A 23 2.02 17.27 3.27
N ASN A 24 3.19 16.76 3.68
CA ASN A 24 3.58 15.38 3.38
C ASN A 24 2.55 14.38 3.95
N ALA A 25 1.99 13.51 3.11
CA ALA A 25 0.98 12.53 3.48
C ALA A 25 1.51 11.09 3.53
N ARG A 26 2.85 10.91 3.56
CA ARG A 26 3.49 9.59 3.63
C ARG A 26 3.11 8.84 4.90
N ASN A 27 2.69 7.59 4.74
CA ASN A 27 2.35 6.71 5.86
C ASN A 27 3.59 5.97 6.38
N TYR A 28 4.39 6.64 7.21
CA TYR A 28 5.66 6.09 7.68
C TYR A 28 5.49 4.90 8.61
N VAL A 29 6.23 3.83 8.33
CA VAL A 29 6.40 2.73 9.28
C VAL A 29 7.38 3.17 10.37
N LEU A 30 6.88 3.53 11.55
CA LEU A 30 7.68 4.09 12.65
C LEU A 30 8.90 3.24 13.02
N SER A 31 8.76 1.92 13.04
CA SER A 31 9.87 1.01 13.33
C SER A 31 10.99 1.12 12.29
N SER A 32 10.66 1.39 11.02
CA SER A 32 11.66 1.62 9.97
C SER A 32 12.38 2.95 10.14
N VAL A 33 11.65 4.00 10.53
CA VAL A 33 12.23 5.32 10.81
C VAL A 33 13.19 5.21 12.00
N LYS A 34 12.74 4.63 13.11
CA LYS A 34 13.54 4.41 14.32
C LYS A 34 14.80 3.62 14.01
N ALA A 35 14.67 2.46 13.34
CA ALA A 35 15.80 1.63 12.95
C ALA A 35 16.79 2.36 12.05
N SER A 36 16.32 3.20 11.11
CA SER A 36 17.20 3.97 10.23
C SER A 36 17.96 5.05 11.00
N LEU A 37 17.30 5.80 11.89
CA LEU A 37 17.93 6.88 12.67
C LEU A 37 18.91 6.35 13.75
N GLU A 38 18.65 5.14 14.25
CA GLU A 38 19.50 4.44 15.22
C GLU A 38 20.60 3.60 14.56
N SER A 39 20.64 3.52 13.22
CA SER A 39 21.63 2.74 12.50
C SER A 39 23.06 3.23 12.78
N LYS A 40 24.00 2.28 12.80
CA LYS A 40 25.43 2.58 13.02
C LYS A 40 25.97 3.59 12.01
N GLU A 41 25.54 3.47 10.76
CA GLU A 41 25.93 4.39 9.69
C GLU A 41 25.49 5.84 9.99
N VAL A 42 24.24 6.05 10.41
CA VAL A 42 23.75 7.39 10.75
C VAL A 42 24.48 7.95 11.97
N LYS A 43 24.71 7.13 13.01
CA LYS A 43 25.45 7.56 14.21
C LYS A 43 26.91 7.92 13.89
N GLU A 44 27.56 7.14 13.04
CA GLU A 44 28.92 7.42 12.55
C GLU A 44 28.96 8.74 11.76
N ARG A 45 28.06 8.92 10.80
CA ARG A 45 28.00 10.16 9.99
C ARG A 45 27.68 11.39 10.81
N ILE A 46 26.85 11.29 11.86
CA ILE A 46 26.63 12.39 12.80
C ILE A 46 27.93 12.70 13.57
N ALA A 47 28.62 11.67 14.07
CA ALA A 47 29.87 11.84 14.81
C ALA A 47 30.99 12.44 13.94
N LEU A 48 31.04 12.08 12.65
CA LEU A 48 31.97 12.63 11.66
C LEU A 48 31.50 13.99 11.09
N GLY A 49 30.25 14.39 11.35
CA GLY A 49 29.69 15.65 10.86
C GLY A 49 29.40 15.67 9.35
N GLU A 50 29.09 14.52 8.76
CA GLU A 50 28.93 14.33 7.31
C GLU A 50 27.48 14.42 6.80
N LEU A 51 26.51 14.55 7.71
CA LEU A 51 25.09 14.70 7.34
C LEU A 51 24.77 16.14 6.97
N PHE A 52 25.20 16.53 5.78
CA PHE A 52 25.01 17.88 5.23
C PHE A 52 23.60 18.13 4.71
N GLY A 53 23.12 19.33 5.04
CA GLY A 53 21.91 19.95 4.52
C GLY A 53 22.21 21.09 3.57
N PHE A 54 21.27 21.33 2.64
CA PHE A 54 21.36 22.41 1.67
C PHE A 54 20.20 23.40 1.77
N TYR A 55 20.45 24.61 1.26
CA TYR A 55 19.39 25.58 1.02
C TYR A 55 18.59 25.15 -0.22
N GLY A 56 17.38 24.64 0.03
CA GLY A 56 16.49 24.07 -0.96
C GLY A 56 16.73 22.58 -1.25
N HIS A 57 15.65 21.88 -1.57
CA HIS A 57 15.68 20.43 -1.83
C HIS A 57 15.85 20.08 -3.32
N GLY A 58 15.48 20.99 -4.22
CA GLY A 58 15.37 20.71 -5.66
C GLY A 58 16.65 20.19 -6.31
N ARG A 59 17.84 20.64 -5.86
CA ARG A 59 19.12 20.13 -6.40
C ARG A 59 19.32 18.65 -6.09
N ARG A 60 18.96 18.24 -4.88
CA ARG A 60 19.08 16.86 -4.42
C ARG A 60 18.04 15.96 -5.09
N GLU A 61 16.81 16.45 -5.26
CA GLU A 61 15.77 15.71 -6.01
C GLU A 61 16.16 15.50 -7.47
N GLU A 62 16.66 16.54 -8.15
CA GLU A 62 17.06 16.45 -9.56
C GLU A 62 18.24 15.49 -9.74
N TYR A 63 19.22 15.56 -8.83
CA TYR A 63 20.33 14.62 -8.81
C TYR A 63 19.84 13.17 -8.60
N TYR A 64 18.91 12.96 -7.66
CA TYR A 64 18.32 11.64 -7.41
C TYR A 64 17.54 11.11 -8.61
N LYS A 65 16.72 11.93 -9.27
CA LYS A 65 15.97 11.52 -10.48
C LYS A 65 16.89 11.02 -11.60
N ARG A 66 18.09 11.58 -11.70
CA ARG A 66 19.08 11.23 -12.72
C ARG A 66 19.96 10.03 -12.36
N THR A 67 20.31 9.88 -11.08
CA THR A 67 21.37 8.95 -10.64
C THR A 67 20.88 7.85 -9.71
N GLY A 68 19.73 8.04 -9.06
CA GLY A 68 19.25 7.21 -7.95
C GLY A 68 19.97 7.48 -6.63
N GLU A 69 20.86 8.47 -6.54
CA GLU A 69 21.64 8.78 -5.35
C GLU A 69 21.11 10.03 -4.63
N LEU A 70 21.04 9.98 -3.29
CA LEU A 70 20.63 11.12 -2.45
C LEU A 70 21.82 11.91 -1.88
N ARG A 71 23.04 11.38 -2.00
CA ARG A 71 24.27 12.08 -1.59
C ARG A 71 24.68 13.02 -2.71
N LEU A 72 24.36 14.29 -2.55
CA LEU A 72 24.71 15.32 -3.52
C LEU A 72 26.23 15.58 -3.48
N PRO A 73 26.97 15.44 -4.59
CA PRO A 73 28.40 15.77 -4.64
C PRO A 73 28.62 17.29 -4.53
N GLU A 74 29.83 17.68 -4.13
CA GLU A 74 30.23 19.09 -3.96
C GLU A 74 30.03 19.92 -5.23
N THR A 75 30.31 19.34 -6.39
CA THR A 75 30.02 19.95 -7.69
C THR A 75 29.16 19.00 -8.51
N SER A 76 28.12 19.54 -9.13
CA SER A 76 27.22 18.79 -10.01
C SER A 76 27.05 19.50 -11.34
N ILE A 77 27.01 18.75 -12.44
CA ILE A 77 26.73 19.29 -13.77
C ILE A 77 25.24 19.13 -14.03
N ILE A 78 24.56 20.23 -14.36
CA ILE A 78 23.18 20.24 -14.83
C ILE A 78 23.13 20.76 -16.27
N MET A 79 22.15 20.28 -17.05
CA MET A 79 21.92 20.79 -18.39
C MET A 79 20.88 21.91 -18.33
N VAL A 80 21.29 23.13 -18.65
CA VAL A 80 20.39 24.29 -18.77
C VAL A 80 20.35 24.68 -20.24
N GLU A 81 19.18 24.55 -20.86
CA GLU A 81 18.99 24.85 -22.29
C GLU A 81 19.97 24.09 -23.21
N GLY A 82 20.28 22.84 -22.87
CA GLY A 82 21.22 22.01 -23.62
C GLY A 82 22.70 22.34 -23.40
N LYS A 83 23.03 23.28 -22.50
CA LYS A 83 24.42 23.59 -22.10
C LYS A 83 24.75 23.01 -20.73
N PRO A 84 25.91 22.35 -20.56
CA PRO A 84 26.36 21.89 -19.25
C PRO A 84 26.77 23.08 -18.39
N VAL A 85 26.14 23.23 -17.23
CA VAL A 85 26.46 24.22 -16.19
C VAL A 85 26.92 23.47 -14.96
N ALA A 86 28.13 23.77 -14.48
CA ALA A 86 28.63 23.29 -13.20
C ALA A 86 28.01 24.13 -12.07
N LEU A 87 27.46 23.45 -11.07
CA LEU A 87 26.89 24.03 -9.87
C LEU A 87 27.64 23.53 -8.65
N ASP A 88 28.07 24.47 -7.82
CA ASP A 88 28.63 24.18 -6.50
C ASP A 88 27.51 24.02 -5.48
N ASN A 89 27.50 22.86 -4.84
CA ASN A 89 26.58 22.47 -3.79
C ASN A 89 27.22 22.78 -2.45
N VAL A 90 27.13 24.04 -2.04
CA VAL A 90 27.65 24.52 -0.76
C VAL A 90 26.64 24.20 0.36
N PRO A 91 26.99 23.34 1.34
CA PRO A 91 26.11 23.02 2.45
C PRO A 91 25.78 24.25 3.30
N SER A 92 24.54 24.33 3.77
CA SER A 92 24.07 25.39 4.68
C SER A 92 24.13 24.99 6.15
N ASN A 93 23.98 23.70 6.43
CA ASN A 93 23.90 23.15 7.77
C ASN A 93 24.41 21.72 7.81
N ARG A 94 24.63 21.20 9.01
CA ARG A 94 24.83 19.78 9.26
C ARG A 94 23.96 19.30 10.42
N THR A 95 23.48 18.07 10.34
CA THR A 95 22.73 17.44 11.43
C THR A 95 23.68 16.98 12.52
N VAL A 96 23.47 17.46 13.75
CA VAL A 96 24.27 17.11 14.93
C VAL A 96 23.54 16.20 15.90
N ALA A 97 22.20 16.16 15.85
CA ALA A 97 21.39 15.21 16.60
C ALA A 97 20.07 14.95 15.86
N VAL A 98 19.59 13.71 15.96
CA VAL A 98 18.26 13.31 15.50
C VAL A 98 17.77 12.09 16.28
N SER A 99 16.50 12.09 16.65
CA SER A 99 15.82 10.99 17.33
C SER A 99 14.33 11.00 17.01
N ILE A 100 13.67 9.87 17.21
CA ILE A 100 12.21 9.74 17.13
C ILE A 100 11.71 9.05 18.40
N ASP A 101 10.60 9.52 18.94
CA ASP A 101 9.92 8.85 20.06
C ASP A 101 8.83 7.88 19.58
N ASP A 102 8.24 7.13 20.52
CA ASP A 102 7.25 6.11 20.20
C ASP A 102 5.90 6.71 19.77
N SER A 103 5.71 8.03 19.96
CA SER A 103 4.57 8.79 19.43
C SER A 103 4.79 9.32 18.01
N GLY A 104 5.94 9.04 17.40
CA GLY A 104 6.28 9.49 16.05
C GLY A 104 6.68 10.96 15.98
N ILE A 105 7.11 11.55 17.09
CA ILE A 105 7.70 12.89 17.10
C ILE A 105 9.19 12.77 16.83
N VAL A 106 9.62 13.37 15.73
CA VAL A 106 11.04 13.48 15.37
C VAL A 106 11.58 14.76 15.99
N SER A 107 12.66 14.64 16.76
CA SER A 107 13.44 15.77 17.30
C SER A 107 14.78 15.82 16.61
N HIS A 108 15.22 17.00 16.17
CA HIS A 108 16.50 17.16 15.50
C HIS A 108 17.20 18.47 15.84
N SER A 109 18.53 18.46 15.75
CA SER A 109 19.36 19.64 15.91
C SER A 109 20.28 19.81 14.71
N GLN A 110 20.28 21.02 14.16
CA GLN A 110 21.08 21.43 13.01
C GLN A 110 22.09 22.49 13.44
N GLU A 111 23.34 22.33 13.04
CA GLU A 111 24.35 23.38 13.16
C GLU A 111 24.47 24.12 11.82
N ILE A 112 24.20 25.41 11.81
CA ILE A 112 24.28 26.26 10.62
C ILE A 112 25.73 26.64 10.37
N LEU A 113 26.22 26.35 9.16
CA LEU A 113 27.61 26.56 8.76
C LEU A 113 27.86 28.03 8.42
N ASP A 114 29.11 28.49 8.57
CA ASP A 114 29.53 29.83 8.13
C ASP A 114 29.86 29.82 6.63
N THR A 115 28.84 29.57 5.82
CA THR A 115 28.86 29.61 4.35
C THR A 115 27.84 30.63 3.87
N ASP A 116 27.91 31.05 2.60
CA ASP A 116 26.91 31.97 2.05
C ASP A 116 25.49 31.39 2.15
N THR A 117 25.32 30.09 1.84
CA THR A 117 24.04 29.38 2.00
C THR A 117 23.64 29.24 3.47
N GLY A 118 24.59 29.06 4.38
CA GLY A 118 24.35 29.04 5.82
C GLY A 118 23.88 30.39 6.37
N ARG A 119 24.45 31.51 5.91
CA ARG A 119 23.98 32.86 6.28
C ARG A 119 22.58 33.15 5.75
N ILE A 120 22.24 32.67 4.55
CA ILE A 120 20.85 32.74 4.04
C ILE A 120 19.92 31.95 4.96
N VAL A 121 20.26 30.70 5.31
CA VAL A 121 19.46 29.88 6.24
C VAL A 121 19.34 30.52 7.63
N GLN A 122 20.41 31.12 8.15
CA GLN A 122 20.36 31.87 9.41
C GLN A 122 19.38 33.05 9.34
N GLY A 123 19.39 33.83 8.25
CA GLY A 123 18.45 34.93 8.04
C GLY A 123 17.00 34.44 7.97
N MET A 124 16.76 33.37 7.21
CA MET A 124 15.42 32.78 7.06
C MET A 124 14.90 32.15 8.36
N GLU A 125 15.75 31.46 9.11
CA GLU A 125 15.36 30.88 10.40
C GLU A 125 14.98 31.99 11.39
N ARG A 126 15.80 33.05 11.48
CA ARG A 126 15.51 34.23 12.30
C ARG A 126 14.22 34.94 11.87
N SER A 127 13.96 35.02 10.57
CA SER A 127 12.74 35.63 10.04
C SER A 127 11.51 34.73 10.11
N ARG A 128 11.66 33.49 10.59
CA ARG A 128 10.64 32.43 10.56
C ARG A 128 10.10 32.14 9.15
N ALA A 129 10.91 32.36 8.12
CA ALA A 129 10.57 32.05 6.74
C ALA A 129 11.09 30.67 6.36
N GLY A 130 10.22 29.78 5.85
CA GLY A 130 10.59 28.41 5.50
C GLY A 130 10.62 27.45 6.69
N GLY A 131 11.31 26.32 6.54
CA GLY A 131 11.52 25.35 7.61
C GLY A 131 12.34 24.15 7.16
N TRP A 132 12.49 23.17 8.06
CA TRP A 132 13.32 21.99 7.84
C TRP A 132 12.57 20.88 7.07
N SER A 133 13.28 20.22 6.17
CA SER A 133 12.83 18.99 5.52
C SER A 133 13.91 17.93 5.61
N TRP A 134 13.60 16.80 6.23
CA TRP A 134 14.53 15.68 6.24
C TRP A 134 14.71 15.06 4.85
N VAL A 135 15.83 14.37 4.67
CA VAL A 135 16.12 13.62 3.46
C VAL A 135 16.26 12.16 3.84
N THR A 136 15.31 11.34 3.37
CA THR A 136 15.29 9.90 3.63
C THR A 136 15.24 9.13 2.31
N GLY A 137 16.00 8.03 2.25
CA GLY A 137 15.93 7.06 1.16
C GLY A 137 15.17 5.82 1.61
N GLY A 138 14.42 5.21 0.70
CA GLY A 138 13.57 4.07 1.02
C GLY A 138 12.57 3.75 -0.07
N SER A 139 11.63 2.86 0.26
CA SER A 139 10.51 2.53 -0.62
C SER A 139 9.27 3.26 -0.15
N ASP A 140 8.65 4.00 -1.07
CA ASP A 140 7.38 4.68 -0.85
C ASP A 140 6.27 3.94 -1.61
N SER A 141 5.14 3.70 -0.97
CA SER A 141 3.98 3.05 -1.58
C SER A 141 2.70 3.68 -1.01
N PRO A 142 1.56 3.62 -1.72
CA PRO A 142 0.30 4.23 -1.25
C PRO A 142 -0.11 3.80 0.16
N TRP A 143 0.30 2.60 0.58
CA TRP A 143 -0.10 2.01 1.86
C TRP A 143 0.93 2.21 2.97
N LYS A 144 2.21 2.37 2.63
CA LYS A 144 3.30 2.51 3.60
C LYS A 144 4.56 3.11 2.98
N SER A 145 5.24 3.93 3.76
CA SER A 145 6.55 4.49 3.47
C SER A 145 7.58 3.88 4.43
N VAL A 146 8.56 3.17 3.87
CA VAL A 146 9.60 2.46 4.63
C VAL A 146 10.92 3.17 4.45
N VAL A 147 11.45 3.75 5.52
CA VAL A 147 12.75 4.43 5.52
C VAL A 147 13.86 3.40 5.68
N ARG A 148 14.91 3.52 4.88
CA ARG A 148 16.09 2.65 4.92
C ARG A 148 17.40 3.41 5.11
N SER A 149 17.42 4.71 4.81
CA SER A 149 18.60 5.56 4.91
C SER A 149 18.20 7.00 5.21
N PHE A 150 19.09 7.73 5.86
CA PHE A 150 18.90 9.12 6.27
C PHE A 150 20.12 9.97 5.90
N TYR A 151 19.90 11.14 5.31
CA TYR A 151 20.94 11.97 4.70
C TYR A 151 21.01 13.39 5.28
N GLY A 152 20.30 13.66 6.38
CA GLY A 152 20.27 14.98 7.02
C GLY A 152 19.00 15.77 6.70
N PHE A 153 19.09 17.09 6.84
CA PHE A 153 17.97 18.03 6.69
C PHE A 153 18.34 19.18 5.77
N ASP A 154 17.54 19.41 4.74
CA ASP A 154 17.60 20.60 3.89
C ASP A 154 16.67 21.69 4.47
N TYR A 155 16.98 22.96 4.24
CA TYR A 155 16.12 24.09 4.63
C TYR A 155 15.34 24.60 3.41
N VAL A 156 14.02 24.57 3.47
CA VAL A 156 13.14 24.81 2.31
C VAL A 156 12.11 25.90 2.58
N THR A 157 11.55 26.47 1.52
CA THR A 157 10.54 27.53 1.62
C THR A 157 9.19 27.01 2.11
N THR A 158 8.84 25.79 1.70
CA THR A 158 7.61 25.09 2.07
C THR A 158 8.01 23.76 2.71
N PRO A 159 8.17 23.72 4.04
CA PRO A 159 8.63 22.51 4.70
C PRO A 159 7.57 21.41 4.61
N ASN A 160 8.05 20.19 4.36
CA ASN A 160 7.23 18.98 4.29
C ASN A 160 6.54 18.66 5.62
N TYR A 161 7.08 19.18 6.72
CA TYR A 161 6.57 19.02 8.07
C TYR A 161 6.47 20.37 8.76
N ILE A 162 5.54 20.46 9.71
CA ILE A 162 5.32 21.68 10.48
C ILE A 162 5.96 21.49 11.85
N SER A 163 6.80 22.46 12.20
CA SER A 163 7.40 22.55 13.52
C SER A 163 6.30 22.58 14.58
N LEU A 164 6.46 21.75 15.60
CA LEU A 164 5.62 21.73 16.80
C LEU A 164 5.98 22.86 17.77
N ASP A 165 7.20 23.38 17.66
CA ASP A 165 7.76 24.39 18.56
C ASP A 165 7.60 25.82 18.03
N ARG A 166 7.28 25.95 16.74
CA ARG A 166 7.19 27.25 16.07
C ARG A 166 5.77 27.78 16.07
N GLU A 167 5.55 28.84 16.83
CA GLU A 167 4.34 29.65 16.71
C GLU A 167 4.38 30.45 15.39
N ILE A 168 3.39 30.19 14.52
CA ILE A 168 3.26 30.85 13.22
C ILE A 168 2.86 32.31 13.46
N MET A 169 3.72 33.24 13.05
CA MET A 169 3.45 34.67 13.18
C MET A 169 2.24 35.04 12.30
N MET A 170 1.18 35.59 12.90
CA MET A 170 0.06 36.14 12.15
C MET A 170 0.45 37.52 11.62
N SER A 171 0.84 37.59 10.34
CA SER A 171 1.11 38.86 9.67
C SER A 171 -0.12 39.28 8.86
N GLU A 172 -0.78 40.35 9.29
CA GLU A 172 -1.99 40.92 8.69
C GLU A 172 -1.75 41.55 7.30
N SER A 173 -0.49 41.74 6.87
CA SER A 173 -0.14 42.25 5.54
C SER A 173 1.13 41.60 4.96
N VAL A 174 1.17 41.48 3.62
CA VAL A 174 2.31 40.92 2.85
C VAL A 174 3.54 41.83 2.93
N SER A 175 3.35 43.15 3.02
CA SER A 175 4.42 44.14 3.16
C SER A 175 5.20 44.01 4.47
N ASP A 176 4.52 43.68 5.57
CA ASP A 176 5.15 43.54 6.88
C ASP A 176 6.01 42.27 6.95
N ARG A 177 5.60 41.20 6.26
CA ARG A 177 6.39 39.98 6.14
C ARG A 177 7.68 40.21 5.35
N GLN A 178 7.59 40.85 4.18
CA GLN A 178 8.75 41.08 3.32
C GLN A 178 9.78 41.98 4.01
N SER A 179 9.32 43.06 4.66
CA SER A 179 10.23 43.96 5.40
C SER A 179 10.92 43.23 6.55
N HIS A 180 10.23 42.34 7.27
CA HIS A 180 10.83 41.52 8.32
C HIS A 180 11.90 40.56 7.79
N ILE A 181 11.65 39.90 6.65
CA ILE A 181 12.64 39.01 6.01
C ILE A 181 13.89 39.80 5.60
N VAL A 182 13.71 40.96 4.97
CA VAL A 182 14.83 41.84 4.58
C VAL A 182 15.65 42.25 5.80
N GLN A 183 15.01 42.66 6.90
CA GLN A 183 15.71 43.03 8.13
C GLN A 183 16.48 41.86 8.74
N ALA A 184 15.94 40.64 8.70
CA ALA A 184 16.63 39.46 9.19
C ALA A 184 17.89 39.12 8.36
N PHE A 185 17.85 39.33 7.05
CA PHE A 185 19.03 39.20 6.20
C PHE A 185 20.08 40.28 6.49
N ILE A 186 19.67 41.53 6.68
CA ILE A 186 20.60 42.61 7.09
C ILE A 186 21.29 42.25 8.41
N ASN A 187 20.53 41.79 9.41
CA ASN A 187 21.06 41.32 10.69
C ASN A 187 21.95 40.08 10.60
N SER A 188 21.91 39.38 9.47
CA SER A 188 22.76 38.20 9.19
C SER A 188 23.96 38.56 8.32
N GLY A 189 24.21 39.85 8.08
CA GLY A 189 25.42 40.38 7.44
C GLY A 189 25.28 40.73 5.95
N PHE A 190 24.07 40.70 5.38
CA PHE A 190 23.86 41.08 3.98
C PHE A 190 23.66 42.60 3.83
N THR A 191 24.13 43.15 2.71
CA THR A 191 23.77 44.52 2.30
C THR A 191 22.28 44.61 1.98
N GLU A 192 21.67 45.79 2.13
CA GLU A 192 20.24 46.01 1.86
C GLU A 192 19.80 45.55 0.47
N SER A 193 20.56 45.87 -0.59
CA SER A 193 20.25 45.44 -1.96
C SER A 193 20.28 43.91 -2.12
N ALA A 194 21.27 43.25 -1.52
CA ALA A 194 21.35 41.79 -1.50
C ALA A 194 20.20 41.15 -0.71
N ALA A 195 19.82 41.74 0.43
CA ALA A 195 18.70 41.28 1.26
C ALA A 195 17.36 41.35 0.50
N ILE A 196 17.11 42.44 -0.25
CA ILE A 196 15.93 42.58 -1.11
C ILE A 196 15.92 41.51 -2.20
N ASN A 197 17.02 41.36 -2.94
CA ASN A 197 17.14 40.37 -4.01
C ASN A 197 16.94 38.92 -3.49
N LEU A 198 17.49 38.59 -2.33
CA LEU A 198 17.32 37.29 -1.68
C LEU A 198 15.87 37.05 -1.26
N SER A 199 15.21 38.07 -0.71
CA SER A 199 13.81 37.99 -0.32
C SER A 199 12.88 37.79 -1.53
N GLU A 200 13.14 38.47 -2.65
CA GLU A 200 12.41 38.24 -3.91
C GLU A 200 12.67 36.85 -4.50
N HIS A 201 13.93 36.40 -4.48
CA HIS A 201 14.29 35.06 -4.94
C HIS A 201 13.58 33.98 -4.11
N PHE A 202 13.50 34.17 -2.80
CA PHE A 202 12.82 33.28 -1.87
C PHE A 202 11.32 33.15 -2.20
N GLU A 203 10.61 34.25 -2.44
CA GLU A 203 9.19 34.19 -2.80
C GLU A 203 8.97 33.51 -4.16
N LYS A 204 9.84 33.76 -5.16
CA LYS A 204 9.81 33.02 -6.44
C LYS A 204 10.04 31.52 -6.27
N MET A 205 10.98 31.14 -5.40
CA MET A 205 11.24 29.73 -5.10
C MET A 205 10.03 29.08 -4.43
N ARG A 206 9.39 29.78 -3.49
CA ARG A 206 8.18 29.32 -2.82
C ARG A 206 7.01 29.11 -3.78
N GLU A 207 6.78 30.03 -4.71
CA GLU A 207 5.75 29.88 -5.76
C GLU A 207 6.01 28.63 -6.62
N ARG A 208 7.27 28.41 -7.01
CA ARG A 208 7.69 27.25 -7.79
C ARG A 208 7.51 25.94 -7.02
N ASP A 209 7.89 25.90 -5.75
CA ASP A 209 7.76 24.71 -4.90
C ASP A 209 6.29 24.29 -4.76
N ILE A 210 5.38 25.26 -4.54
CA ILE A 210 3.93 25.01 -4.47
C ILE A 210 3.40 24.43 -5.79
N MET A 211 3.84 24.98 -6.92
CA MET A 211 3.45 24.47 -8.24
C MET A 211 3.92 23.02 -8.45
N ILE A 212 5.18 22.71 -8.15
CA ILE A 212 5.74 21.35 -8.32
C ILE A 212 5.00 20.35 -7.43
N GLU A 213 4.77 20.69 -6.16
CA GLU A 213 4.05 19.83 -5.22
C GLU A 213 2.63 19.53 -5.72
N SER A 214 1.93 20.54 -6.27
CA SER A 214 0.60 20.36 -6.84
C SER A 214 0.58 19.37 -8.01
N VAL A 215 1.58 19.43 -8.89
CA VAL A 215 1.71 18.53 -10.05
C VAL A 215 2.01 17.10 -9.60
N ASN A 216 2.96 16.91 -8.68
CA ASN A 216 3.32 15.59 -8.19
C ASN A 216 2.13 14.88 -7.52
N ARG A 217 1.29 15.62 -6.80
CA ARG A 217 0.05 15.06 -6.22
C ARG A 217 -0.98 14.67 -7.26
N ALA A 218 -1.19 15.51 -8.27
CA ALA A 218 -2.10 15.16 -9.36
C ALA A 218 -1.67 13.84 -10.03
N GLN A 219 -0.38 13.69 -10.31
CA GLN A 219 0.18 12.45 -10.86
C GLN A 219 0.03 11.25 -9.92
N THR A 220 0.22 11.45 -8.61
CA THR A 220 0.05 10.37 -7.62
C THR A 220 -1.41 9.91 -7.55
N ALA A 221 -2.35 10.86 -7.49
CA ALA A 221 -3.78 10.57 -7.46
C ALA A 221 -4.25 9.87 -8.75
N GLU A 222 -3.74 10.28 -9.92
CA GLU A 222 -3.99 9.59 -11.19
C GLU A 222 -3.47 8.14 -11.15
N GLY A 223 -2.27 7.91 -10.61
CA GLY A 223 -1.70 6.58 -10.43
C GLY A 223 -2.56 5.70 -9.51
N GLU A 224 -3.04 6.24 -8.40
CA GLU A 224 -3.95 5.53 -7.48
C GLU A 224 -5.27 5.15 -8.14
N LEU A 225 -5.86 6.05 -8.93
CA LEU A 225 -7.08 5.77 -9.69
C LEU A 225 -6.88 4.64 -10.70
N LEU A 226 -5.72 4.58 -11.37
CA LEU A 226 -5.37 3.50 -12.30
C LEU A 226 -5.25 2.15 -11.58
N VAL A 227 -4.60 2.10 -10.42
CA VAL A 227 -4.48 0.88 -9.62
C VAL A 227 -5.85 0.40 -9.14
N LEU A 228 -6.68 1.32 -8.63
CA LEU A 228 -8.04 1.00 -8.19
C LEU A 228 -8.90 0.47 -9.35
N SER A 229 -8.79 1.09 -10.52
CA SER A 229 -9.46 0.64 -11.74
C SER A 229 -9.04 -0.79 -12.13
N GLY A 230 -7.74 -1.10 -12.02
CA GLY A 230 -7.22 -2.46 -12.22
C GLY A 230 -7.84 -3.47 -11.25
N HIS A 231 -7.90 -3.15 -9.96
CA HIS A 231 -8.55 -4.02 -8.97
C HIS A 231 -10.05 -4.21 -9.23
N LEU A 232 -10.77 -3.15 -9.62
CA LEU A 232 -12.18 -3.24 -9.98
C LEU A 232 -12.41 -4.15 -11.19
N LEU A 233 -11.51 -4.11 -12.18
CA LEU A 233 -11.58 -5.00 -13.34
C LEU A 233 -11.38 -6.47 -12.93
N GLU A 234 -10.39 -6.76 -12.09
CA GLU A 234 -10.12 -8.11 -11.58
C GLU A 234 -11.30 -8.66 -10.78
N LEU A 235 -11.87 -7.83 -9.89
CA LEU A 235 -13.03 -8.21 -9.08
C LEU A 235 -14.25 -8.49 -9.96
N ASN A 236 -14.49 -7.65 -10.97
CA ASN A 236 -15.57 -7.87 -11.94
C ASN A 236 -15.39 -9.16 -12.73
N GLN A 237 -14.17 -9.52 -13.10
CA GLN A 237 -13.90 -10.82 -13.75
C GLN A 237 -14.20 -12.00 -12.83
N LYS A 238 -13.80 -11.90 -11.54
CA LYS A 238 -14.12 -12.93 -10.53
C LYS A 238 -15.63 -13.09 -10.34
N ILE A 239 -16.37 -11.99 -10.23
CA ILE A 239 -17.84 -12.00 -10.12
C ILE A 239 -18.46 -12.68 -11.34
N LYS A 240 -18.04 -12.32 -12.56
CA LYS A 240 -18.53 -12.95 -13.80
C LYS A 240 -18.26 -14.46 -13.83
N ALA A 241 -17.06 -14.88 -13.43
CA ALA A 241 -16.70 -16.30 -13.37
C ALA A 241 -17.54 -17.08 -12.35
N GLN A 242 -17.75 -16.51 -11.15
CA GLN A 242 -18.63 -17.10 -10.13
C GLN A 242 -20.08 -17.19 -10.61
N HIS A 243 -20.59 -16.16 -11.28
CA HIS A 243 -21.94 -16.17 -11.83
C HIS A 243 -22.11 -17.27 -12.89
N ALA A 244 -21.16 -17.42 -13.81
CA ALA A 244 -21.18 -18.49 -14.80
C ALA A 244 -21.13 -19.89 -14.16
N MET A 245 -20.37 -20.06 -13.07
CA MET A 245 -20.32 -21.30 -12.31
C MET A 245 -21.65 -21.60 -11.61
N LEU A 246 -22.27 -20.61 -10.97
CA LEU A 246 -23.58 -20.73 -10.33
C LEU A 246 -24.66 -21.12 -11.34
N GLU A 247 -24.70 -20.46 -12.51
CA GLU A 247 -25.62 -20.84 -13.58
C GLU A 247 -25.41 -22.28 -14.05
N ALA A 248 -24.15 -22.73 -14.18
CA ALA A 248 -23.85 -24.10 -14.60
C ALA A 248 -24.32 -25.12 -13.56
N VAL A 249 -24.12 -24.86 -12.27
CA VAL A 249 -24.61 -25.69 -11.17
C VAL A 249 -26.14 -25.74 -11.18
N GLN A 250 -26.81 -24.60 -11.33
CA GLN A 250 -28.27 -24.53 -11.34
C GLN A 250 -28.88 -25.21 -12.57
N ARG A 251 -28.25 -25.10 -13.74
CA ARG A 251 -28.63 -25.88 -14.94
C ARG A 251 -28.50 -27.39 -14.70
N LYS A 252 -27.40 -27.82 -14.06
CA LYS A 252 -27.20 -29.24 -13.75
C LYS A 252 -28.24 -29.76 -12.76
N GLU A 253 -28.56 -28.98 -11.73
CA GLU A 253 -29.55 -29.36 -10.72
C GLU A 253 -30.97 -29.44 -11.29
N THR A 254 -31.37 -28.47 -12.10
CA THR A 254 -32.68 -28.50 -12.78
C THR A 254 -32.81 -29.70 -13.73
N LEU A 255 -31.76 -30.02 -14.50
CA LEU A 255 -31.73 -31.23 -15.33
C LEU A 255 -31.80 -32.52 -14.48
N ARG A 256 -31.05 -32.59 -13.38
CA ARG A 256 -31.06 -33.73 -12.46
C ARG A 256 -32.46 -33.98 -11.91
N GLN A 257 -33.11 -32.93 -11.39
CA GLN A 257 -34.48 -33.00 -10.87
C GLN A 257 -35.46 -33.46 -11.96
N HIS A 258 -35.35 -32.92 -13.18
CA HIS A 258 -36.20 -33.33 -14.30
C HIS A 258 -36.05 -34.81 -14.67
N TYR A 259 -34.81 -35.31 -14.74
CA TYR A 259 -34.55 -36.72 -15.03
C TYR A 259 -35.02 -37.64 -13.89
N LEU A 260 -34.78 -37.24 -12.64
CA LEU A 260 -35.20 -38.02 -11.49
C LEU A 260 -36.73 -38.10 -11.41
N GLN A 261 -37.44 -36.99 -11.62
CA GLN A 261 -38.90 -36.95 -11.71
C GLN A 261 -39.41 -37.90 -12.80
N SER A 262 -38.79 -37.86 -13.97
CA SER A 262 -39.15 -38.72 -15.09
C SER A 262 -38.93 -40.21 -14.79
N ALA A 263 -37.89 -40.55 -14.02
CA ALA A 263 -37.61 -41.91 -13.58
C ALA A 263 -38.62 -42.38 -12.52
N ILE A 264 -38.88 -41.55 -11.51
CA ILE A 264 -39.85 -41.82 -10.44
C ILE A 264 -41.24 -42.10 -11.02
N ASN A 265 -41.69 -41.28 -11.99
CA ASN A 265 -43.00 -41.44 -12.63
C ASN A 265 -43.15 -42.72 -13.45
N LYS A 266 -42.03 -43.36 -13.84
CA LYS A 266 -42.02 -44.62 -14.61
C LYS A 266 -41.89 -45.86 -13.73
N LEU A 267 -41.68 -45.70 -12.42
CA LEU A 267 -41.58 -46.84 -11.52
C LEU A 267 -42.93 -47.56 -11.43
N PRO A 268 -42.94 -48.91 -11.44
CA PRO A 268 -44.16 -49.71 -11.35
C PRO A 268 -44.75 -49.78 -9.92
N MET A 269 -44.28 -48.93 -9.01
CA MET A 269 -44.65 -48.91 -7.59
C MET A 269 -45.39 -47.62 -7.24
N PHE A 270 -46.45 -47.72 -6.44
CA PHE A 270 -47.18 -46.56 -5.95
C PHE A 270 -46.41 -45.90 -4.81
N LEU A 271 -45.87 -44.70 -5.06
CA LEU A 271 -45.23 -43.83 -4.07
C LEU A 271 -46.19 -42.70 -3.67
N SER A 272 -46.21 -42.34 -2.39
CA SER A 272 -46.94 -41.15 -1.92
C SER A 272 -46.29 -39.86 -2.43
N GLU A 273 -47.01 -38.75 -2.42
CA GLU A 273 -46.44 -37.45 -2.84
C GLU A 273 -45.29 -37.00 -1.93
N GLU A 274 -45.35 -37.29 -0.62
CA GLU A 274 -44.26 -37.03 0.33
C GLU A 274 -43.00 -37.86 -0.02
N GLN A 275 -43.17 -39.14 -0.37
CA GLN A 275 -42.07 -40.03 -0.78
C GLN A 275 -41.44 -39.57 -2.11
N LYS A 276 -42.25 -39.16 -3.08
CA LYS A 276 -41.75 -38.61 -4.35
C LYS A 276 -40.97 -37.33 -4.12
N GLN A 277 -41.48 -36.42 -3.29
CA GLN A 277 -40.83 -35.16 -3.01
C GLN A 277 -39.51 -35.37 -2.26
N ALA A 278 -39.47 -36.25 -1.26
CA ALA A 278 -38.25 -36.61 -0.54
C ALA A 278 -37.17 -37.20 -1.46
N MET A 279 -37.56 -38.01 -2.46
CA MET A 279 -36.62 -38.51 -3.47
C MET A 279 -36.08 -37.39 -4.37
N LEU A 280 -36.90 -36.40 -4.72
CA LEU A 280 -36.56 -35.29 -5.63
C LEU A 280 -35.68 -34.23 -5.00
N SER A 281 -36.00 -33.80 -3.78
CA SER A 281 -35.22 -32.81 -3.04
C SER A 281 -33.95 -33.45 -2.49
N MET A 282 -34.09 -34.48 -1.65
CA MET A 282 -32.98 -35.11 -0.91
C MET A 282 -32.09 -34.05 -0.24
N GLU A 283 -32.71 -33.01 0.31
CA GLU A 283 -32.02 -31.82 0.86
C GLU A 283 -31.81 -31.95 2.37
N THR A 284 -32.66 -32.72 3.05
CA THR A 284 -32.66 -32.85 4.51
C THR A 284 -32.40 -34.29 4.94
N GLU A 285 -31.94 -34.46 6.19
CA GLU A 285 -31.74 -35.79 6.79
C GLU A 285 -33.07 -36.56 6.94
N GLY A 286 -34.19 -35.84 7.06
CA GLY A 286 -35.53 -36.44 7.03
C GLY A 286 -35.90 -37.02 5.66
N ASP A 287 -35.55 -36.33 4.57
CA ASP A 287 -35.76 -36.85 3.21
C ASP A 287 -35.00 -38.17 3.01
N LEU A 288 -33.76 -38.25 3.52
CA LEU A 288 -32.93 -39.46 3.44
C LEU A 288 -33.60 -40.65 4.15
N GLN A 289 -34.11 -40.47 5.37
CA GLN A 289 -34.77 -41.53 6.14
C GLN A 289 -36.04 -42.05 5.43
N VAL A 290 -36.80 -41.16 4.80
CA VAL A 290 -37.99 -41.55 4.01
C VAL A 290 -37.58 -42.39 2.81
N VAL A 291 -36.49 -42.01 2.11
CA VAL A 291 -35.98 -42.77 0.97
C VAL A 291 -35.43 -44.14 1.38
N GLU A 292 -34.69 -44.22 2.49
CA GLU A 292 -34.22 -45.50 3.06
C GLU A 292 -35.37 -46.44 3.38
N ALA A 293 -36.43 -45.94 4.02
CA ALA A 293 -37.63 -46.72 4.34
C ALA A 293 -38.32 -47.29 3.09
N ILE A 294 -38.31 -46.56 1.96
CA ILE A 294 -38.83 -47.07 0.68
C ILE A 294 -38.03 -48.28 0.22
N PHE A 295 -36.69 -48.20 0.20
CA PHE A 295 -35.85 -49.30 -0.26
C PHE A 295 -35.90 -50.51 0.69
N GLU A 296 -35.98 -50.29 1.99
CA GLU A 296 -36.15 -51.36 2.98
C GLU A 296 -37.48 -52.10 2.81
N SER A 297 -38.56 -51.38 2.48
CA SER A 297 -39.88 -51.98 2.26
C SER A 297 -39.92 -52.91 1.03
N VAL A 298 -39.12 -52.63 -0.01
CA VAL A 298 -38.99 -53.48 -1.21
C VAL A 298 -38.17 -54.74 -0.92
N GLY A 299 -37.22 -54.68 0.02
CA GLY A 299 -36.40 -55.82 0.43
C GLY A 299 -37.14 -56.88 1.25
N GLN A 300 -38.29 -56.53 1.85
CA GLN A 300 -39.08 -57.41 2.72
C GLN A 300 -40.42 -57.88 2.12
N VAL A 301 -40.54 -57.91 0.79
CA VAL A 301 -41.77 -58.39 0.14
C VAL A 301 -41.89 -59.91 0.27
N ASP A 302 -42.88 -60.36 1.06
CA ASP A 302 -43.27 -61.76 1.19
C ASP A 302 -44.06 -62.21 -0.05
N PHE A 303 -43.36 -62.83 -1.00
CA PHE A 303 -43.93 -63.28 -2.29
C PHE A 303 -45.02 -64.36 -2.13
N ASP A 304 -45.13 -65.00 -0.95
CA ASP A 304 -46.12 -66.04 -0.67
C ASP A 304 -47.56 -65.51 -0.52
N ARG A 305 -47.73 -64.18 -0.42
CA ARG A 305 -49.05 -63.52 -0.27
C ARG A 305 -49.61 -62.90 -1.55
N LEU A 306 -48.89 -62.94 -2.66
CA LEU A 306 -49.41 -62.46 -3.94
C LEU A 306 -50.34 -63.52 -4.56
N PRO A 307 -51.49 -63.15 -5.15
CA PRO A 307 -52.41 -64.08 -5.79
C PRO A 307 -51.84 -64.49 -7.16
N LEU A 308 -50.67 -65.11 -7.15
CA LEU A 308 -50.06 -65.74 -8.30
C LEU A 308 -50.70 -67.13 -8.41
N GLY A 309 -51.58 -67.30 -9.40
CA GLY A 309 -52.11 -68.61 -9.75
C GLY A 309 -50.96 -69.60 -9.85
N GLN A 310 -51.08 -70.72 -9.10
CA GLN A 310 -50.05 -71.73 -8.86
C GLN A 310 -49.01 -71.81 -9.97
N ARG A 311 -47.84 -71.20 -9.75
CA ARG A 311 -46.66 -71.48 -10.57
C ARG A 311 -45.98 -72.72 -10.00
N THR A 312 -45.89 -73.73 -10.87
CA THR A 312 -45.02 -74.89 -10.72
C THR A 312 -43.60 -74.44 -10.35
N GLY A 313 -42.98 -75.21 -9.46
CA GLY A 313 -41.78 -74.87 -8.71
C GLY A 313 -40.70 -74.14 -9.52
N TYR A 314 -40.38 -72.93 -9.08
CA TYR A 314 -39.15 -72.26 -9.47
C TYR A 314 -37.99 -73.00 -8.80
N GLN A 315 -37.16 -73.67 -9.60
CA GLN A 315 -35.85 -74.14 -9.14
C GLN A 315 -34.93 -72.92 -9.01
N SER A 316 -34.39 -72.72 -7.81
CA SER A 316 -33.29 -71.80 -7.57
C SER A 316 -32.13 -72.17 -8.50
N ALA A 317 -31.61 -71.21 -9.27
CA ALA A 317 -30.35 -71.42 -9.97
C ALA A 317 -29.25 -71.74 -8.94
N PRO A 318 -28.36 -72.71 -9.19
CA PRO A 318 -27.31 -73.09 -8.25
C PRO A 318 -26.37 -71.90 -8.03
N HIS A 319 -26.38 -71.32 -6.83
CA HIS A 319 -25.30 -70.45 -6.38
C HIS A 319 -24.10 -71.31 -5.97
N GLU A 320 -23.30 -71.75 -6.93
CA GLU A 320 -21.90 -72.00 -6.64
C GLU A 320 -21.24 -70.63 -6.36
N ARG A 321 -20.94 -70.36 -5.09
CA ARG A 321 -19.90 -69.37 -4.76
C ARG A 321 -18.56 -69.97 -5.17
N SER A 322 -18.18 -69.80 -6.44
CA SER A 322 -16.77 -69.85 -6.79
C SER A 322 -16.09 -68.67 -6.10
N ALA A 323 -15.21 -68.96 -5.15
CA ALA A 323 -14.29 -67.98 -4.58
C ALA A 323 -13.28 -67.56 -5.66
N SER A 324 -13.71 -66.71 -6.59
CA SER A 324 -12.83 -65.91 -7.43
C SER A 324 -12.83 -64.51 -6.85
N SER A 325 -11.70 -64.09 -6.29
CA SER A 325 -11.45 -62.74 -5.80
C SER A 325 -11.94 -61.70 -6.81
N LEU A 326 -13.00 -60.98 -6.46
CA LEU A 326 -13.40 -59.76 -7.16
C LEU A 326 -12.21 -58.79 -7.06
N SER A 327 -11.54 -58.54 -8.18
CA SER A 327 -10.64 -57.39 -8.29
C SER A 327 -11.48 -56.14 -8.07
N GLN A 328 -11.26 -55.47 -6.94
CA GLN A 328 -11.79 -54.15 -6.67
C GLN A 328 -11.22 -53.18 -7.71
N ALA A 329 -11.95 -52.98 -8.81
CA ALA A 329 -11.68 -51.90 -9.76
C ALA A 329 -13.01 -51.20 -10.10
N PRO A 330 -13.15 -49.90 -9.82
CA PRO A 330 -14.36 -49.15 -10.17
C PRO A 330 -14.46 -48.96 -11.69
N ILE A 331 -15.70 -48.97 -12.19
CA ILE A 331 -16.09 -48.92 -13.63
C ILE A 331 -15.83 -47.54 -14.27
N PHE A 332 -15.31 -46.56 -13.54
CA PHE A 332 -14.84 -45.27 -14.08
C PHE A 332 -13.45 -44.91 -13.54
N SER A 333 -12.47 -44.76 -14.44
CA SER A 333 -11.15 -44.22 -14.13
C SER A 333 -11.09 -42.74 -14.50
N LEU A 334 -11.05 -41.87 -13.49
CA LEU A 334 -10.58 -40.50 -13.65
C LEU A 334 -9.07 -40.55 -13.85
N LYS A 335 -8.59 -40.34 -15.07
CA LYS A 335 -7.16 -40.05 -15.31
C LYS A 335 -6.81 -38.76 -14.59
N THR A 336 -6.15 -38.88 -13.45
CA THR A 336 -5.52 -37.76 -12.76
C THR A 336 -4.33 -37.28 -13.59
N ALA A 337 -4.45 -36.07 -14.15
CA ALA A 337 -3.31 -35.38 -14.72
C ALA A 337 -2.29 -35.09 -13.61
N LYS A 338 -1.03 -35.50 -13.82
CA LYS A 338 0.07 -35.15 -12.91
C LYS A 338 0.22 -33.63 -12.84
N PRO A 339 0.45 -33.03 -11.65
CA PRO A 339 0.84 -31.64 -11.58
C PRO A 339 2.25 -31.46 -12.16
N PRO A 340 2.55 -30.32 -12.82
CA PRO A 340 3.87 -30.05 -13.38
C PRO A 340 4.90 -29.90 -12.24
N LYS A 341 6.06 -30.52 -12.43
CA LYS A 341 7.23 -30.26 -11.58
C LYS A 341 7.81 -28.91 -11.97
N PHE A 342 7.80 -27.96 -11.03
CA PHE A 342 8.65 -26.78 -11.11
C PHE A 342 10.08 -27.22 -10.82
N SER A 343 10.95 -26.98 -11.80
CA SER A 343 12.40 -26.89 -11.66
C SER A 343 12.81 -25.46 -11.91
#